data_AF-A0A944L2V5-F1
#
_entry.id   AF-A0A944L2V5-F1
#
_cell.length_a   1.000
_cell.length_b   1.000
_cell.length_c   1.000
_cell.angle_alpha   90.00
_cell.angle_beta   90.00
_cell.angle_gamma   90.00
#
_symmetry.space_group_name_H-M   'P 1'
#
loop_
_entity.id
_entity.type
_entity.pdbx_description
1 polymer ?
#
loop_
_entity_poly.entity_id
_entity_poly.type
_entity_poly.pdbx_seq_one_letter_code
_entity_poly.pdbx_strand_id
1 'polypeptide(L)'
;MANALPMDRQAVYDEYERVRQTFHRLLDSASGTDLARPTDGTRWNNEQLLWHMLFGYVVTARLLFLVRVFGQLPVGVGKAFARLLDAATVPFDVINYLGPCGAVKVYGPRRMGAAFDRLINSLSGKLAAEREDDLVRGMHYPVRWDPFFKDFMTLADIYRYPTQHFDFHHAQLTLDGDPLTPPSDTAEHQKPPQDG
;
A
#
# COMPACT_ATOMS: atom_id res chain seq x y z
N MET A 1 24.45 -21.42 -5.08
CA MET A 1 23.35 -20.74 -4.36
C MET A 1 23.69 -19.26 -4.37
N ALA A 2 22.90 -18.43 -5.04
CA ALA A 2 23.16 -16.99 -5.05
C ALA A 2 22.92 -16.46 -3.62
N ASN A 3 23.95 -15.86 -3.04
CA ASN A 3 23.84 -15.16 -1.77
C ASN A 3 22.94 -13.95 -2.03
N ALA A 4 21.65 -14.05 -1.67
CA ALA A 4 20.76 -12.91 -1.76
C ALA A 4 21.37 -11.82 -0.88
N LEU A 5 21.69 -10.67 -1.47
CA LEU A 5 22.24 -9.55 -0.71
C LEU A 5 21.25 -9.19 0.40
N PRO A 6 21.75 -8.89 1.62
CA PRO A 6 20.92 -8.40 2.72
C PRO A 6 20.04 -7.24 2.25
N MET A 7 18.82 -7.17 2.76
CA MET A 7 17.91 -6.07 2.43
C MET A 7 18.53 -4.75 2.88
N ASP A 8 18.60 -3.78 1.96
CA ASP A 8 18.87 -2.39 2.33
C ASP A 8 17.70 -1.81 3.12
N ARG A 9 17.81 -1.84 4.46
CA ARG A 9 16.82 -1.28 5.38
C ARG A 9 16.82 0.24 5.36
N GLN A 10 17.98 0.86 5.13
CA GLN A 10 18.09 2.31 5.14
C GLN A 10 17.25 2.90 4.01
N ALA A 11 17.31 2.30 2.82
CA ALA A 11 16.45 2.69 1.71
C ALA A 11 14.95 2.66 2.09
N VAL A 12 14.49 1.64 2.82
CA VAL A 12 13.08 1.57 3.25
C VAL A 12 12.74 2.60 4.31
N TYR A 13 13.66 2.90 5.24
CA TYR A 13 13.45 3.98 6.21
C TYR A 13 13.37 5.35 5.54
N ASP A 14 14.24 5.61 4.56
CA ASP A 14 14.25 6.86 3.80
C ASP A 14 12.97 7.00 2.95
N GLU A 15 12.54 5.91 2.32
CA GLU A 15 11.25 5.83 1.61
C GLU A 15 10.06 6.13 2.53
N TYR A 16 10.02 5.53 3.72
CA TYR A 16 8.96 5.73 4.71
C TYR A 16 8.92 7.16 5.24
N GLU A 17 10.07 7.79 5.44
CA GLU A 17 10.10 9.19 5.86
C GLU A 17 9.68 10.14 4.73
N ARG A 18 10.13 9.88 3.50
CA ARG A 18 9.71 10.65 2.32
C ARG A 18 8.19 10.65 2.15
N VAL A 19 7.58 9.47 2.14
CA VAL A 19 6.12 9.35 1.96
C VAL A 19 5.35 9.92 3.14
N ARG A 20 5.87 9.83 4.38
CA ARG A 20 5.30 10.52 5.55
C ARG A 20 5.18 12.02 5.30
N GLN A 21 6.29 12.64 4.92
CA GLN A 21 6.34 14.09 4.69
C GLN A 21 5.45 14.50 3.51
N THR A 22 5.45 13.73 2.44
CA THR A 22 4.55 13.96 1.30
C THR A 22 3.09 13.86 1.71
N PHE A 23 2.70 12.81 2.46
CA PHE A 23 1.32 12.61 2.88
C PHE A 23 0.80 13.75 3.77
N HIS A 24 1.59 14.20 4.75
CA HIS A 24 1.21 15.37 5.56
C HIS A 24 1.09 16.64 4.72
N ARG A 25 2.01 16.87 3.78
CA ARG A 25 1.89 18.01 2.85
C ARG A 25 0.57 18.00 2.08
N LEU A 26 0.20 16.86 1.50
CA LEU A 26 -1.05 16.71 0.75
C LEU A 26 -2.27 16.98 1.62
N LEU A 27 -2.28 16.44 2.85
CA LEU A 27 -3.38 16.64 3.79
C LEU A 27 -3.50 18.08 4.30
N ASP A 28 -2.37 18.78 4.47
CA ASP A 28 -2.34 20.15 4.96
C ASP A 28 -2.64 21.18 3.87
N SER A 29 -2.30 20.89 2.61
CA SER A 29 -2.51 21.82 1.49
C SER A 29 -3.87 21.68 0.79
N ALA A 30 -4.51 20.51 0.86
CA ALA A 30 -5.74 20.26 0.14
C ALA A 30 -6.93 21.00 0.76
N SER A 31 -7.61 21.85 -0.03
CA SER A 31 -8.87 22.44 0.37
C SER A 31 -10.00 21.40 0.34
N GLY A 32 -11.15 21.71 0.97
CA GLY A 32 -12.32 20.83 0.89
C GLY A 32 -12.81 20.61 -0.55
N THR A 33 -12.63 21.58 -1.43
CA THR A 33 -12.95 21.44 -2.86
C THR A 33 -11.97 20.51 -3.57
N ASP A 34 -10.68 20.57 -3.21
CA ASP A 34 -9.67 19.67 -3.79
C ASP A 34 -9.88 18.23 -3.33
N LEU A 35 -10.20 18.02 -2.04
CA LEU A 35 -10.52 16.72 -1.48
C LEU A 35 -11.76 16.07 -2.14
N ALA A 36 -12.77 16.88 -2.49
CA ALA A 36 -13.99 16.41 -3.14
C ALA A 36 -13.83 16.17 -4.66
N ARG A 37 -12.74 16.64 -5.27
CA ARG A 37 -12.49 16.54 -6.72
C ARG A 37 -12.21 15.08 -7.13
N PRO A 38 -12.72 14.61 -8.29
CA PRO A 38 -12.37 13.30 -8.83
C PRO A 38 -10.88 13.18 -9.13
N THR A 39 -10.31 12.01 -8.86
CA THR A 39 -8.94 11.63 -9.22
C THR A 39 -8.83 11.25 -10.70
N ASP A 40 -7.61 11.14 -11.21
CA ASP A 40 -7.36 10.65 -12.56
C ASP A 40 -7.27 9.11 -12.60
N GLY A 41 -7.96 8.48 -13.55
CA GLY A 41 -7.90 7.03 -13.76
C GLY A 41 -8.55 6.16 -12.68
N THR A 42 -9.25 6.73 -11.68
CA THR A 42 -9.99 5.95 -10.66
C THR A 42 -11.44 6.41 -10.49
N ARG A 43 -12.25 5.65 -9.75
CA ARG A 43 -13.64 6.02 -9.41
C ARG A 43 -13.74 6.89 -8.14
N TRP A 44 -12.62 7.17 -7.49
CA TRP A 44 -12.56 7.86 -6.21
C TRP A 44 -12.30 9.37 -6.36
N ASN A 45 -12.69 10.13 -5.33
CA ASN A 45 -12.19 11.49 -5.14
C ASN A 45 -10.84 11.50 -4.41
N ASN A 46 -10.19 12.66 -4.34
CA ASN A 46 -8.86 12.77 -3.74
C ASN A 46 -8.84 12.35 -2.26
N GLU A 47 -9.88 12.65 -1.48
CA GLU A 47 -9.95 12.23 -0.08
C GLU A 47 -9.99 10.70 0.09
N GLN A 48 -10.77 10.02 -0.74
CA GLN A 48 -10.87 8.57 -0.78
C GLN A 48 -9.55 7.93 -1.23
N LEU A 49 -8.89 8.49 -2.24
CA LEU A 49 -7.60 7.99 -2.71
C LEU A 49 -6.49 8.21 -1.68
N LEU A 50 -6.45 9.34 -0.99
CA LEU A 50 -5.53 9.58 0.14
C LEU A 50 -5.74 8.55 1.25
N TRP A 51 -6.98 8.21 1.58
CA TRP A 51 -7.25 7.12 2.52
C TRP A 51 -6.76 5.77 1.99
N HIS A 52 -6.94 5.49 0.69
CA HIS A 52 -6.50 4.25 0.07
C HIS A 52 -4.97 4.10 0.12
N MET A 53 -4.22 5.17 -0.13
CA MET A 53 -2.77 5.21 0.04
C MET A 53 -2.34 4.85 1.47
N LEU A 54 -3.03 5.39 2.49
CA LEU A 54 -2.84 4.99 3.89
C LEU A 54 -3.21 3.51 4.12
N PHE A 55 -4.28 3.03 3.48
CA PHE A 55 -4.74 1.65 3.60
C PHE A 55 -3.72 0.62 3.10
N GLY A 56 -2.92 0.93 2.07
CA GLY A 56 -1.79 0.08 1.65
C GLY A 56 -0.82 -0.26 2.80
N TYR A 57 -0.59 0.67 3.73
CA TYR A 57 0.24 0.44 4.93
C TYR A 57 -0.49 -0.39 6.00
N VAL A 58 -1.81 -0.24 6.12
CA VAL A 58 -2.64 -1.11 6.97
C VAL A 58 -2.57 -2.55 6.47
N VAL A 59 -2.75 -2.76 5.16
CA VAL A 59 -2.63 -4.07 4.50
C VAL A 59 -1.25 -4.66 4.77
N THR A 60 -0.18 -3.89 4.54
CA THR A 60 1.21 -4.32 4.83
C THR A 60 1.37 -4.82 6.26
N ALA A 61 0.87 -4.09 7.26
CA ALA A 61 0.95 -4.51 8.65
C ALA A 61 0.25 -5.86 8.91
N ARG A 62 -0.85 -6.15 8.19
CA ARG A 62 -1.54 -7.44 8.27
C ARG A 62 -0.81 -8.55 7.53
N LEU A 63 -0.25 -8.27 6.36
CA LEU A 63 0.56 -9.23 5.61
C LEU A 63 1.78 -9.68 6.42
N LEU A 64 2.47 -8.74 7.08
CA LEU A 64 3.61 -9.07 7.95
C LEU A 64 3.22 -9.98 9.11
N PHE A 65 2.03 -9.78 9.71
CA PHE A 65 1.52 -10.69 10.73
C PHE A 65 1.24 -12.08 10.14
N LEU A 66 0.67 -12.14 8.95
CA LEU A 66 0.36 -13.39 8.24
C LEU A 66 1.63 -14.19 7.93
N VAL A 67 2.67 -13.57 7.38
CA VAL A 67 3.94 -14.25 7.10
C VAL A 67 4.61 -14.74 8.38
N ARG A 68 4.52 -13.99 9.48
CA ARG A 68 5.07 -14.47 10.76
C ARG A 68 4.37 -15.73 11.26
N VAL A 69 3.04 -15.77 11.20
CA VAL A 69 2.24 -16.92 11.66
C VAL A 69 2.38 -18.12 10.72
N PHE A 70 2.29 -17.89 9.40
CA PHE A 70 2.18 -18.97 8.42
C PHE A 70 3.50 -19.31 7.72
N GLY A 71 4.47 -18.39 7.67
CA GLY A 71 5.75 -18.62 7.00
C GLY A 71 6.67 -19.60 7.73
N GLN A 72 6.28 -20.14 8.89
CA GLN A 72 6.97 -21.24 9.58
C GLN A 72 6.40 -22.61 9.19
N LEU A 73 5.28 -22.64 8.44
CA LEU A 73 4.63 -23.88 8.04
C LEU A 73 5.31 -24.48 6.78
N PRO A 74 5.27 -25.82 6.61
CA PRO A 74 5.81 -26.47 5.43
C PRO A 74 5.19 -25.94 4.13
N VAL A 75 6.00 -25.86 3.06
CA VAL A 75 5.64 -25.28 1.75
C VAL A 75 4.29 -25.76 1.17
N GLY A 76 3.88 -27.01 1.46
CA GLY A 76 2.59 -27.56 1.03
C GLY A 76 1.36 -26.85 1.63
N VAL A 77 1.47 -26.28 2.82
CA VAL A 77 0.41 -25.51 3.47
C VAL A 77 0.29 -24.11 2.86
N GLY A 78 1.40 -23.53 2.39
CA GLY A 78 1.42 -22.21 1.73
C GLY A 78 0.57 -22.14 0.45
N LYS A 79 0.55 -23.22 -0.35
CA LYS A 79 -0.32 -23.30 -1.56
C LYS A 79 -1.81 -23.44 -1.21
N ALA A 80 -2.14 -24.18 -0.15
CA ALA A 80 -3.52 -24.27 0.33
C ALA A 80 -4.01 -22.93 0.92
N PHE A 81 -3.10 -22.21 1.56
CA PHE A 81 -3.39 -20.88 2.10
C PHE A 81 -3.54 -19.82 1.00
N ALA A 82 -2.72 -19.85 -0.05
CA ALA A 82 -2.92 -18.99 -1.23
C ALA A 82 -4.28 -19.24 -1.88
N ARG A 83 -4.72 -20.50 -1.99
CA ARG A 83 -6.08 -20.83 -2.47
C ARG A 83 -7.18 -20.33 -1.54
N LEU A 84 -6.94 -20.28 -0.22
CA LEU A 84 -7.87 -19.72 0.75
C LEU A 84 -7.95 -18.18 0.63
N LEU A 85 -6.81 -17.52 0.41
CA LEU A 85 -6.76 -16.08 0.13
C LEU A 85 -7.40 -15.76 -1.23
N ASP A 86 -7.14 -16.56 -2.27
CA ASP A 86 -7.82 -16.44 -3.57
C ASP A 86 -9.35 -16.51 -3.39
N ALA A 87 -9.84 -17.42 -2.54
CA ALA A 87 -11.26 -17.51 -2.21
C ALA A 87 -11.78 -16.29 -1.42
N ALA A 88 -10.90 -15.54 -0.76
CA ALA A 88 -11.21 -14.29 -0.07
C ALA A 88 -11.04 -13.04 -0.97
N THR A 89 -10.77 -13.21 -2.27
CA THR A 89 -10.61 -12.08 -3.22
C THR A 89 -11.87 -11.23 -3.31
N VAL A 90 -13.04 -11.85 -3.46
CA VAL A 90 -14.32 -11.11 -3.55
C VAL A 90 -14.60 -10.26 -2.30
N PRO A 91 -14.48 -10.78 -1.06
CA PRO A 91 -14.62 -9.93 0.12
C PRO A 91 -13.49 -8.90 0.26
N PHE A 92 -12.28 -9.16 -0.25
CA PHE A 92 -11.20 -8.17 -0.28
C PHE A 92 -11.55 -7.01 -1.20
N ASP A 93 -11.98 -7.25 -2.44
CA ASP A 93 -12.28 -6.19 -3.40
C ASP A 93 -13.42 -5.29 -2.89
N VAL A 94 -14.44 -5.89 -2.26
CA VAL A 94 -15.54 -5.16 -1.60
C VAL A 94 -15.04 -4.29 -0.44
N ILE A 95 -14.14 -4.80 0.42
CA ILE A 95 -13.54 -4.02 1.51
C ILE A 95 -12.61 -2.95 0.95
N ASN A 96 -11.88 -3.25 -0.12
CA ASN A 96 -10.93 -2.35 -0.76
C ASN A 96 -11.64 -1.15 -1.39
N TYR A 97 -12.83 -1.35 -1.96
CA TYR A 97 -13.66 -0.30 -2.53
C TYR A 97 -14.54 0.43 -1.50
N LEU A 98 -15.23 -0.29 -0.61
CA LEU A 98 -16.13 0.30 0.37
C LEU A 98 -15.40 0.89 1.58
N GLY A 99 -14.21 0.38 1.89
CA GLY A 99 -13.35 0.84 2.98
C GLY A 99 -13.05 2.34 2.88
N PRO A 100 -12.49 2.84 1.76
CA PRO A 100 -12.29 4.27 1.54
C PRO A 100 -13.60 5.07 1.62
N CYS A 101 -14.68 4.57 1.00
CA CYS A 101 -15.97 5.26 0.95
C CYS A 101 -16.63 5.42 2.34
N GLY A 102 -16.43 4.45 3.23
CA GLY A 102 -16.95 4.47 4.60
C GLY A 102 -16.01 5.16 5.59
N ALA A 103 -14.70 4.98 5.44
CA ALA A 103 -13.73 5.50 6.38
C ALA A 103 -13.55 7.01 6.26
N VAL A 104 -13.58 7.58 5.06
CA VAL A 104 -13.50 9.04 4.85
C VAL A 104 -14.64 9.78 5.58
N LYS A 105 -15.83 9.17 5.67
CA LYS A 105 -16.96 9.74 6.42
C LYS A 105 -16.70 9.86 7.94
N VAL A 106 -15.65 9.22 8.47
CA VAL A 106 -15.32 9.16 9.90
C VAL A 106 -13.91 9.71 10.21
N TYR A 107 -13.01 9.67 9.22
CA TYR A 107 -11.61 10.10 9.31
C TYR A 107 -11.38 11.40 8.53
N GLY A 108 -11.34 12.53 9.23
CA GLY A 108 -10.83 13.77 8.64
C GLY A 108 -9.29 13.76 8.48
N PRO A 109 -8.72 14.72 7.73
CA PRO A 109 -7.29 14.77 7.39
C PRO A 109 -6.34 14.58 8.58
N ARG A 110 -6.60 15.25 9.70
CA ARG A 110 -5.80 15.13 10.94
C ARG A 110 -5.73 13.71 11.49
N ARG A 111 -6.84 12.95 11.41
CA ARG A 111 -6.86 11.56 11.89
C ARG A 111 -6.12 10.63 10.93
N MET A 112 -6.17 10.90 9.62
CA MET A 112 -5.41 10.15 8.62
C MET A 112 -3.90 10.34 8.82
N GLY A 113 -3.42 11.58 8.96
CA GLY A 113 -2.01 11.86 9.23
C GLY A 113 -1.51 11.15 10.50
N ALA A 114 -2.25 11.26 11.61
CA ALA A 114 -1.88 10.60 12.86
C ALA A 114 -1.92 9.06 12.77
N ALA A 115 -2.82 8.48 11.97
CA ALA A 115 -2.84 7.04 11.72
C ALA A 115 -1.63 6.60 10.89
N PHE A 116 -1.25 7.39 9.90
CA PHE A 116 -0.08 7.14 9.05
C PHE A 116 1.21 7.14 9.87
N ASP A 117 1.41 8.12 10.74
CA ASP A 117 2.58 8.19 11.63
C ASP A 117 2.71 6.93 12.50
N ARG A 118 1.60 6.47 13.09
CA ARG A 118 1.60 5.26 13.92
C ARG A 118 1.95 4.01 13.11
N LEU A 119 1.44 3.90 11.89
CA LEU A 119 1.74 2.77 11.02
C LEU A 119 3.21 2.77 10.62
N ILE A 120 3.75 3.91 10.16
CA ILE A 120 5.16 4.01 9.78
C ILE A 120 6.07 3.72 10.98
N ASN A 121 5.77 4.27 12.16
CA ASN A 121 6.53 3.97 13.37
C ASN A 121 6.47 2.47 13.72
N SER A 122 5.29 1.85 13.63
CA SER A 122 5.13 0.42 13.90
C SER A 122 5.88 -0.45 12.89
N LEU A 123 5.82 -0.12 11.60
CA LEU A 123 6.49 -0.87 10.53
C LEU A 123 8.00 -0.71 10.63
N SER A 124 8.49 0.51 10.88
CA SER A 124 9.92 0.78 11.07
C SER A 124 10.48 0.01 12.28
N GLY A 125 9.75 0.03 13.40
CA GLY A 125 10.11 -0.73 14.60
C GLY A 125 10.10 -2.24 14.38
N LYS A 126 9.14 -2.76 13.61
CA LYS A 126 9.12 -4.18 13.22
C LYS A 126 10.30 -4.53 12.32
N LEU A 127 10.60 -3.72 11.30
CA LEU A 127 11.74 -3.94 10.40
C LEU A 127 13.07 -3.93 11.15
N ALA A 128 13.22 -3.05 12.14
CA ALA A 128 14.41 -2.99 13.00
C ALA A 128 14.59 -4.28 13.83
N ALA A 129 13.51 -4.97 14.15
CA ALA A 129 13.54 -6.23 14.90
C ALA A 129 13.66 -7.48 14.00
N GLU A 130 13.61 -7.36 12.66
CA GLU A 130 13.72 -8.50 11.76
C GLU A 130 15.17 -8.99 11.63
N ARG A 131 15.34 -10.31 11.75
CA ARG A 131 16.59 -11.00 11.42
C ARG A 131 16.73 -11.16 9.90
N GLU A 132 17.96 -11.18 9.38
CA GLU A 132 18.21 -11.41 7.95
C GLU A 132 17.56 -12.70 7.44
N ASP A 133 17.67 -13.78 8.22
CA ASP A 133 17.07 -15.07 7.87
C ASP A 133 15.54 -15.01 7.78
N ASP A 134 14.91 -14.09 8.50
CA ASP A 134 13.46 -13.91 8.45
C ASP A 134 13.04 -13.11 7.20
N LEU A 135 13.87 -12.15 6.77
CA LEU A 135 13.55 -11.28 5.63
C LEU A 135 13.40 -12.04 4.30
N VAL A 136 14.06 -13.19 4.15
CA VAL A 136 13.95 -14.06 2.97
C VAL A 136 12.75 -15.01 3.04
N ARG A 137 12.06 -15.11 4.18
CA ARG A 137 10.86 -15.94 4.32
C ARG A 137 9.69 -15.25 3.61
N GLY A 138 8.86 -16.05 2.97
CA GLY A 138 7.77 -15.53 2.14
C GLY A 138 6.63 -16.53 1.99
N MET A 139 5.62 -16.12 1.25
CA MET A 139 4.45 -16.92 0.94
C MET A 139 3.83 -16.50 -0.39
N HIS A 140 2.92 -17.34 -0.89
CA HIS A 140 2.22 -17.04 -2.13
C HIS A 140 1.07 -16.06 -1.91
N TYR A 141 0.89 -15.14 -2.85
CA TYR A 141 -0.15 -14.12 -2.83
C TYR A 141 -0.97 -14.09 -4.12
N PRO A 142 -2.26 -13.73 -4.03
CA PRO A 142 -3.11 -13.47 -5.18
C PRO A 142 -2.61 -12.26 -5.99
N VAL A 143 -2.02 -12.50 -7.16
CA VAL A 143 -1.49 -11.45 -8.06
C VAL A 143 -2.54 -10.48 -8.61
N ARG A 144 -3.82 -10.72 -8.32
CA ARG A 144 -4.94 -9.90 -8.80
C ARG A 144 -5.33 -8.77 -7.85
N TRP A 145 -4.90 -8.83 -6.59
CA TRP A 145 -5.32 -7.89 -5.54
C TRP A 145 -4.72 -6.51 -5.72
N ASP A 146 -3.49 -6.44 -6.22
CA ASP A 146 -2.78 -5.18 -6.44
C ASP A 146 -1.69 -5.39 -7.53
N PRO A 147 -1.41 -4.39 -8.40
CA PRO A 147 -0.38 -4.49 -9.44
C PRO A 147 1.02 -4.90 -8.94
N PHE A 148 1.35 -4.62 -7.68
CA PHE A 148 2.64 -4.91 -7.07
C PHE A 148 2.68 -6.27 -6.37
N PHE A 149 1.56 -7.00 -6.30
CA PHE A 149 1.53 -8.35 -5.75
C PHE A 149 2.15 -9.34 -6.74
N LYS A 150 3.15 -10.08 -6.26
CA LYS A 150 3.81 -11.17 -6.99
C LYS A 150 3.27 -12.50 -6.50
N ASP A 151 3.34 -13.54 -7.36
CA ASP A 151 2.91 -14.89 -6.99
C ASP A 151 3.60 -15.38 -5.71
N PHE A 152 4.84 -14.96 -5.47
CA PHE A 152 5.55 -15.17 -4.22
C PHE A 152 6.20 -13.86 -3.77
N MET A 153 5.99 -13.48 -2.50
CA MET A 153 6.61 -12.30 -1.90
C MET A 153 7.25 -12.67 -0.57
N THR A 154 8.47 -12.18 -0.36
CA THR A 154 9.20 -12.28 0.91
C THR A 154 8.78 -11.18 1.88
N LEU A 155 9.17 -11.29 3.16
CA LEU A 155 9.04 -10.18 4.11
C LEU A 155 9.71 -8.91 3.57
N ALA A 156 10.88 -9.03 2.93
CA ALA A 156 11.56 -7.90 2.31
C ALA A 156 10.74 -7.25 1.17
N ASP A 157 10.05 -8.06 0.35
CA ASP A 157 9.12 -7.53 -0.67
C ASP A 157 7.94 -6.80 -0.01
N ILE A 158 7.37 -7.36 1.06
CA ILE A 158 6.22 -6.79 1.77
C ILE A 158 6.58 -5.45 2.43
N TYR A 159 7.79 -5.28 2.97
CA TYR A 159 8.21 -3.99 3.52
C TYR A 159 8.34 -2.89 2.45
N ARG A 160 8.63 -3.23 1.19
CA ARG A 160 8.72 -2.26 0.08
C ARG A 160 7.39 -1.96 -0.61
N TYR A 161 6.49 -2.94 -0.61
CA TYR A 161 5.17 -2.85 -1.21
C TYR A 161 4.40 -1.53 -0.91
N PRO A 162 4.24 -1.08 0.34
CA PRO A 162 3.36 0.07 0.61
C PRO A 162 3.86 1.38 -0.01
N THR A 163 5.17 1.55 -0.17
CA THR A 163 5.74 2.74 -0.83
C THR A 163 5.50 2.69 -2.35
N GLN A 164 5.65 1.53 -2.98
CA GLN A 164 5.33 1.35 -4.41
C GLN A 164 3.86 1.66 -4.69
N HIS A 165 2.98 1.12 -3.86
CA HIS A 165 1.54 1.39 -3.90
C HIS A 165 1.23 2.87 -3.67
N PHE A 166 1.88 3.52 -2.70
CA PHE A 166 1.74 4.95 -2.45
C PHE A 166 2.12 5.79 -3.66
N ASP A 167 3.31 5.56 -4.23
CA ASP A 167 3.82 6.36 -5.35
C ASP A 167 2.96 6.20 -6.61
N PHE A 168 2.41 5.01 -6.85
CA PHE A 168 1.46 4.76 -7.94
C PHE A 168 0.18 5.60 -7.80
N HIS A 169 -0.44 5.58 -6.62
CA HIS A 169 -1.68 6.33 -6.38
C HIS A 169 -1.45 7.82 -6.21
N HIS A 170 -0.26 8.25 -5.79
CA HIS A 170 0.10 9.65 -5.75
C HIS A 170 -0.03 10.32 -7.13
N ALA A 171 0.39 9.65 -8.20
CA ALA A 171 0.31 10.15 -9.56
C ALA A 171 -1.14 10.31 -10.10
N GLN A 172 -2.12 9.74 -9.40
CA GLN A 172 -3.54 9.82 -9.76
C GLN A 172 -4.27 10.97 -9.04
N LEU A 173 -3.63 11.62 -8.07
CA LEU A 173 -4.22 12.76 -7.36
C LEU A 173 -4.34 13.98 -8.27
N THR A 174 -5.47 14.69 -8.17
CA THR A 174 -5.76 15.90 -8.95
C THR A 174 -5.75 17.16 -8.06
N LEU A 175 -4.71 17.28 -7.22
CA LEU A 175 -4.55 18.37 -6.25
C LEU A 175 -3.68 19.49 -6.83
N ASP A 176 -4.12 20.75 -6.69
CA ASP A 176 -3.48 21.95 -7.29
C ASP A 176 -2.13 22.35 -6.64
N GLY A 177 -1.52 21.45 -5.86
CA GLY A 177 -0.29 21.70 -5.08
C GLY A 177 0.91 20.84 -5.47
N ASP A 178 0.82 20.01 -6.52
CA ASP A 178 1.94 19.18 -6.97
C ASP A 178 2.77 19.90 -8.05
N PRO A 179 4.06 20.22 -7.83
CA PRO A 179 4.93 20.84 -8.84
C PRO A 179 5.21 19.95 -10.06
N LEU A 180 4.74 18.70 -10.06
CA LEU A 180 5.06 17.68 -11.05
C LEU A 180 3.91 17.30 -11.99
N THR A 181 2.81 18.05 -12.03
CA THR A 181 1.73 17.81 -13.00
C THR A 181 1.98 18.57 -14.31
N PRO A 182 2.52 17.94 -15.38
CA PRO A 182 2.43 18.54 -16.71
C PRO A 182 0.97 18.57 -17.18
N PRO A 183 0.59 19.53 -18.03
CA PRO A 183 -0.76 19.59 -18.59
C PRO A 183 -1.09 18.29 -19.33
N SER A 184 -2.25 17.72 -19.03
CA SER A 184 -2.78 16.49 -19.64
C SER A 184 -2.96 16.65 -21.14
N ASP A 185 -1.95 16.24 -21.91
CA ASP A 185 -2.07 15.94 -23.33
C ASP A 185 -1.16 14.75 -23.66
N THR A 186 -1.73 13.55 -23.54
CA THR A 186 -1.48 12.28 -24.27
C THR A 186 -1.77 11.10 -23.35
N ALA A 187 -3.02 10.65 -23.40
CA ALA A 187 -3.43 9.37 -22.84
C ALA A 187 -2.86 8.25 -23.72
N GLU A 188 -1.88 7.50 -23.21
CA GLU A 188 -1.48 6.22 -23.79
C GLU A 188 -1.46 5.12 -22.69
N HIS A 189 -2.65 4.56 -22.51
CA HIS A 189 -2.96 3.16 -22.18
C HIS A 189 -2.05 2.37 -21.22
N GLN A 190 -2.49 2.21 -19.96
CA GLN A 190 -2.15 1.01 -19.18
C GLN A 190 -3.30 0.56 -18.25
N LYS A 191 -4.10 -0.39 -18.77
CA LYS A 191 -4.99 -1.38 -18.10
C LYS A 191 -6.30 -0.87 -17.42
N PRO A 192 -7.45 -1.57 -17.59
CA PRO A 192 -8.79 -1.06 -17.26
C PRO A 192 -9.15 -1.21 -15.76
N PRO A 193 -10.26 -0.60 -15.27
CA PRO A 193 -10.46 -0.30 -13.85
C PRO A 193 -10.65 -1.58 -13.03
N GLN A 194 -9.90 -1.68 -11.93
CA GLN A 194 -10.12 -2.69 -10.91
C GLN A 194 -10.95 -2.09 -9.78
N ASP A 195 -12.26 -2.07 -9.99
CA ASP A 195 -13.26 -1.97 -8.92
C ASP A 195 -14.39 -2.93 -9.31
N GLY A 196 -14.30 -4.16 -8.79
CA GLY A 196 -15.32 -5.20 -8.83
C GLY A 196 -15.62 -5.65 -7.42
#